data_AF-A0A2S9G4Z2-F1
#
_entry.id   AF-A0A2S9G4Z2-F1
#
_cell.length_a   1.000
_cell.length_b   1.000
_cell.length_c   1.000
_cell.angle_alpha   90.00
_cell.angle_beta   90.00
_cell.angle_gamma   90.00
#
_symmetry.space_group_name_H-M   'P 1'
#
loop_
_entity.id
_entity.type
_entity.pdbx_description
1 polymer ?
#
loop_
_entity_poly.entity_id
_entity_poly.type
_entity_poly.pdbx_seq_one_letter_code
_entity_poly.pdbx_strand_id
1 'polypeptide(L)'
;AAAPQRRGGQPANGTAHPVAARRGNRLPRDERRGQLLAAASEGFVDRGYHAAGMDEIADRAGVSKPVLYQHFSSKVELYLAVLQK
;
A
#
# COMPACT_ATOMS: atom_id res chain seq x y z
N ALA A 1 10.74 5.34 -71.34
CA ALA A 1 10.18 4.26 -70.49
C ALA A 1 10.11 4.80 -69.06
N ALA A 2 8.95 5.31 -68.61
CA ALA A 2 7.85 4.57 -67.98
C ALA A 2 8.11 4.23 -66.50
N ALA A 3 7.56 5.07 -65.60
CA ALA A 3 7.12 4.73 -64.24
C ALA A 3 5.87 3.78 -64.32
N PRO A 4 5.20 3.29 -63.24
CA PRO A 4 5.21 3.74 -61.83
C PRO A 4 4.96 2.69 -60.69
N GLN A 5 5.04 3.18 -59.43
CA GLN A 5 4.23 2.87 -58.21
C GLN A 5 3.87 1.43 -57.80
N ARG A 6 4.15 1.08 -56.52
CA ARG A 6 3.14 0.50 -55.57
C ARG A 6 3.42 0.92 -54.11
N ARG A 7 2.32 1.20 -53.40
CA ARG A 7 2.18 1.75 -52.03
C ARG A 7 2.18 0.66 -50.94
N GLY A 8 2.43 1.10 -49.70
CA GLY A 8 1.93 0.51 -48.46
C GLY A 8 3.06 0.29 -47.45
N GLY A 9 3.02 0.69 -46.19
CA GLY A 9 2.05 1.40 -45.35
C GLY A 9 2.71 1.48 -43.95
N GLN A 10 2.52 2.57 -43.22
CA GLN A 10 2.72 2.59 -41.76
C GLN A 10 1.54 1.83 -41.09
N PRO A 11 1.64 1.29 -39.85
CA PRO A 11 2.09 2.05 -38.69
C PRO A 11 2.82 1.28 -37.57
N ALA A 12 3.20 2.05 -36.56
CA ALA A 12 3.78 1.68 -35.28
C ALA A 12 2.95 0.69 -34.42
N ASN A 13 3.64 -0.21 -33.70
CA ASN A 13 3.33 -0.75 -32.37
C ASN A 13 4.46 -1.73 -32.02
N GLY A 14 4.94 -1.94 -30.80
CA GLY A 14 4.36 -1.69 -29.49
C GLY A 14 4.94 -2.74 -28.56
N THR A 15 5.93 -2.38 -27.77
CA THR A 15 6.32 -3.16 -26.57
C THR A 15 6.74 -2.23 -25.45
N ALA A 16 6.05 -1.09 -25.32
CA ALA A 16 5.84 -0.53 -23.99
C ALA A 16 4.82 -1.45 -23.31
N HIS A 17 5.33 -2.48 -22.65
CA HIS A 17 4.50 -3.29 -21.76
C HIS A 17 3.81 -2.32 -20.81
N PRO A 18 2.47 -2.31 -20.73
CA PRO A 18 1.82 -1.57 -19.68
C PRO A 18 2.31 -2.24 -18.40
N VAL A 19 3.15 -1.52 -17.65
CA VAL A 19 3.29 -1.75 -16.22
C VAL A 19 1.89 -1.50 -15.67
N ALA A 20 1.06 -2.55 -15.73
CA ALA A 20 -0.25 -2.59 -15.15
C ALA A 20 -0.04 -2.08 -13.75
N ALA A 21 -0.54 -0.86 -13.52
CA ALA A 21 -0.48 -0.21 -12.25
C ALA A 21 -0.81 -1.29 -11.23
N ARG A 22 0.13 -1.56 -10.32
CA ARG A 22 -0.11 -2.36 -9.14
C ARG A 22 -1.20 -1.61 -8.39
N ARG A 23 -2.45 -1.85 -8.79
CA ARG A 23 -3.65 -1.44 -8.08
C ARG A 23 -3.66 -2.34 -6.87
N GLY A 24 -2.70 -2.07 -5.97
CA GLY A 24 -2.71 -2.60 -4.63
C GLY A 24 -4.09 -2.31 -4.14
N ASN A 25 -4.81 -3.38 -3.81
CA ASN A 25 -6.17 -3.36 -3.32
C ASN A 25 -6.27 -2.23 -2.30
N ARG A 26 -6.81 -1.07 -2.73
CA ARG A 26 -6.94 0.10 -1.87
C ARG A 26 -8.10 -0.26 -0.97
N LEU A 27 -7.77 -0.96 0.12
CA LEU A 27 -8.70 -1.14 1.21
C LEU A 27 -9.27 0.24 1.54
N PRO A 28 -10.60 0.37 1.66
CA PRO A 28 -11.22 1.57 2.18
C PRO A 28 -10.49 2.05 3.43
N ARG A 29 -10.36 3.37 3.60
CA ARG A 29 -9.55 3.97 4.66
C ARG A 29 -9.93 3.44 6.05
N ASP A 30 -11.21 3.19 6.29
CA ASP A 30 -11.73 2.62 7.54
C ASP A 30 -11.28 1.17 7.76
N GLU A 31 -11.35 0.34 6.72
CA GLU A 31 -10.92 -1.06 6.79
C GLU A 31 -9.40 -1.15 7.06
N ARG A 32 -8.61 -0.28 6.40
CA ARG A 32 -7.18 -0.15 6.69
C ARG A 32 -6.92 0.30 8.13
N ARG A 33 -7.70 1.26 8.65
CA ARG A 33 -7.58 1.68 10.05
C ARG A 33 -7.90 0.53 11.00
N GLY A 34 -8.94 -0.25 10.73
CA GLY A 34 -9.29 -1.46 11.49
C GLY A 34 -8.18 -2.51 11.49
N GLN A 35 -7.57 -2.76 10.33
CA GLN A 35 -6.41 -3.66 10.17
C GLN A 35 -5.22 -3.22 11.03
N LEU A 36 -4.89 -1.92 11.00
CA LEU A 36 -3.82 -1.35 11.81
C LEU A 36 -4.10 -1.49 13.31
N LEU A 37 -5.35 -1.24 13.75
CA LEU A 37 -5.74 -1.37 15.16
C LEU A 37 -5.68 -2.81 15.65
N ALA A 38 -6.05 -3.79 14.82
CA ALA A 38 -5.94 -5.21 15.17
C ALA A 38 -4.47 -5.62 15.38
N ALA A 39 -3.60 -5.34 14.40
CA ALA A 39 -2.17 -5.65 14.49
C ALA A 39 -1.48 -4.93 15.66
N ALA A 40 -1.87 -3.69 15.93
CA ALA A 40 -1.36 -2.92 17.06
C ALA A 40 -1.79 -3.53 18.39
N SER A 41 -3.06 -3.92 18.52
CA SER A 41 -3.58 -4.59 19.71
C SER A 41 -2.80 -5.86 20.04
N GLU A 42 -2.61 -6.73 19.05
CA GLU A 42 -1.79 -7.95 19.21
C GLU A 42 -0.36 -7.62 19.61
N GLY A 43 0.29 -6.66 18.94
CA GLY A 43 1.65 -6.25 19.26
C GLY A 43 1.81 -5.71 20.68
N PHE A 44 0.85 -4.92 21.15
CA PHE A 44 0.87 -4.38 22.51
C PHE A 44 0.56 -5.45 23.56
N VAL A 45 -0.31 -6.41 23.28
CA VAL A 45 -0.62 -7.53 24.19
C VAL A 45 0.59 -8.47 24.32
N ASP A 46 1.23 -8.84 23.21
CA ASP A 46 2.34 -9.81 23.22
C ASP A 46 3.61 -9.26 23.89
N ARG A 47 3.90 -7.96 23.67
CA ARG A 47 5.20 -7.38 24.04
C ARG A 47 5.11 -6.27 25.07
N GLY A 48 3.90 -5.80 25.39
CA GLY A 48 3.68 -4.60 26.17
C GLY A 48 3.95 -3.32 25.37
N TYR A 49 3.48 -2.20 25.92
CA TYR A 49 3.56 -0.90 25.25
C TYR A 49 4.99 -0.51 24.90
N HIS A 50 5.96 -0.65 25.81
CA HIS A 50 7.32 -0.13 25.56
C HIS A 50 8.08 -0.91 24.48
N ALA A 51 7.96 -2.24 24.45
CA ALA A 51 8.73 -3.08 23.52
C ALA A 51 8.11 -3.19 22.11
N ALA A 52 6.80 -2.97 21.96
CA ALA A 52 6.15 -2.99 20.64
C ALA A 52 6.64 -1.82 19.76
N GLY A 53 7.14 -2.10 18.56
CA GLY A 53 7.62 -1.07 17.62
C GLY A 53 6.61 -0.70 16.55
N MET A 54 6.67 0.52 16.02
CA MET A 54 5.83 0.94 14.88
C MET A 54 6.16 0.16 13.59
N ASP A 55 7.43 -0.20 13.39
CA ASP A 55 7.88 -1.03 12.26
C ASP A 55 7.21 -2.41 12.31
N GLU A 56 7.34 -3.12 13.44
CA GLU A 56 6.74 -4.44 13.61
C GLU A 56 5.22 -4.43 13.47
N ILE A 57 4.54 -3.40 13.99
CA ILE A 57 3.08 -3.29 13.83
C ILE A 57 2.71 -3.10 12.36
N ALA A 58 3.49 -2.32 11.60
CA ALA A 58 3.27 -2.14 10.16
C ALA A 58 3.49 -3.45 9.40
N ASP A 59 4.57 -4.18 9.70
CA ASP A 59 4.86 -5.50 9.16
C ASP A 59 3.75 -6.50 9.46
N ARG A 60 3.30 -6.59 10.72
CA ARG A 60 2.17 -7.45 11.14
C ARG A 60 0.88 -7.08 10.41
N ALA A 61 0.63 -5.79 10.20
CA ALA A 61 -0.51 -5.31 9.43
C ALA A 61 -0.34 -5.47 7.91
N GLY A 62 0.80 -5.95 7.41
CA GLY A 62 1.07 -6.06 5.98
C GLY A 62 1.04 -4.73 5.24
N VAL A 63 1.41 -3.63 5.91
CA VAL A 63 1.50 -2.30 5.32
C VAL A 63 2.89 -1.71 5.52
N SER A 64 3.25 -0.73 4.70
CA SER A 64 4.50 -0.01 4.92
C SER A 64 4.38 0.95 6.11
N LYS A 65 5.47 1.17 6.83
CA LYS A 65 5.53 2.13 7.94
C LYS A 65 5.01 3.53 7.58
N PRO A 66 5.31 4.13 6.40
CA PRO A 66 4.70 5.40 5.99
C PRO A 66 3.17 5.36 5.88
N VAL A 67 2.57 4.23 5.51
CA VAL A 67 1.10 4.08 5.46
C VAL A 67 0.53 4.05 6.87
N LEU A 68 1.18 3.38 7.82
CA LEU A 68 0.78 3.43 9.23
C LEU A 68 0.79 4.88 9.74
N TYR A 69 1.84 5.65 9.44
CA TYR A 69 1.94 7.06 9.86
C TYR A 69 0.93 8.01 9.19
N GLN A 70 0.31 7.63 8.06
CA GLN A 70 -0.81 8.39 7.49
C GLN A 70 -2.10 8.25 8.30
N HIS A 71 -2.22 7.20 9.12
CA HIS A 71 -3.38 6.93 9.96
C HIS A 71 -3.17 7.30 11.43
N PHE A 72 -1.92 7.19 11.91
CA PHE A 72 -1.54 7.46 13.30
C PHE A 72 -0.19 8.18 13.33
N SER A 73 -0.18 9.41 13.81
CA SER A 73 1.02 10.26 13.83
C SER A 73 2.04 9.79 14.86
N SER A 74 1.61 9.01 15.84
CA SER A 74 2.47 8.49 16.90
C SER A 74 2.01 7.14 17.43
N LYS A 75 2.93 6.43 18.09
CA LYS A 75 2.64 5.19 18.81
C LYS A 75 1.65 5.40 19.97
N VAL A 76 1.71 6.57 20.63
CA VAL A 76 0.75 6.96 21.68
C VAL A 76 -0.65 7.07 21.09
N GLU A 77 -0.82 7.78 19.97
CA GLU A 77 -2.10 7.92 19.29
C GLU A 77 -2.68 6.57 18.87
N LEU A 78 -1.84 5.70 18.31
CA LEU A 78 -2.22 4.34 17.95
C LEU A 78 -2.67 3.53 19.18
N TYR A 79 -1.93 3.60 20.28
CA TYR A 79 -2.26 2.89 21.52
C TYR A 79 -3.59 3.38 22.12
N LEU A 80 -3.80 4.70 22.19
CA LEU A 80 -5.07 5.27 22.66
C LEU A 80 -6.25 4.83 21.79
N ALA A 81 -6.07 4.80 20.46
CA ALA A 81 -7.10 4.35 19.55
C ALA A 81 -7.43 2.86 19.70
N VAL A 82 -6.46 2.01 20.09
CA VAL A 82 -6.70 0.61 20.44
C VAL A 82 -7.57 0.49 21.70
N LEU A 83 -7.35 1.34 22.71
CA LEU A 83 -8.13 1.32 23.95
C LEU A 83 -9.56 1.85 23.79
N GLN A 84 -9.82 2.64 22.75
CA GLN A 84 -11.15 3.19 22.44
C GLN A 84 -11.96 2.31 21.48
N LYS A 85 -11.39 1.19 21.02
CA LYS A 85 -12.02 0.27 20.09
C LYS A 85 -13.03 -0.65 20.79
#